data_AF-T0ZQ19-F1
#
_entry.id   AF-T0ZQ19-F1
#
_cell.length_a   1.000
_cell.length_b   1.000
_cell.length_c   1.000
_cell.angle_alpha   90.00
_cell.angle_beta   90.00
_cell.angle_gamma   90.00
#
_symmetry.space_group_name_H-M   'P 1'
#
loop_
_entity.id
_entity.type
_entity.pdbx_description
1 polymer ?
#
loop_
_entity_poly.entity_id
_entity_poly.type
_entity_poly.pdbx_seq_one_letter_code
_entity_poly.pdbx_strand_id
1 'polypeptide(L)'
;MLAFLREHPPASFWMLNTDVINRFEFVHRGEATLKTPLGPLPTVLYTSHHAKARRTTYMWLAPSLDYMPARLEQRRGDSTLFALNILSYKRT
;
A
#
# COMPACT_ATOMS: atom_id res chain seq x y z
N MET A 1 8.67 -3.30 4.54
CA MET A 1 8.23 -4.61 4.06
C MET A 1 8.61 -5.75 5.01
N LEU A 2 9.80 -5.73 5.61
CA LEU A 2 10.26 -6.73 6.59
C LEU A 2 9.26 -7.09 7.70
N ALA A 3 8.43 -6.14 8.17
CA ALA A 3 7.38 -6.42 9.16
C ALA A 3 6.27 -7.35 8.62
N PHE A 4 5.92 -7.27 7.33
CA PHE A 4 4.99 -8.19 6.69
C PHE A 4 5.59 -9.57 6.49
N LEU A 5 6.87 -9.63 6.17
CA LEU A 5 7.60 -10.90 6.07
C LEU A 5 7.69 -11.63 7.43
N ARG A 6 7.40 -10.94 8.53
CA ARG A 6 7.31 -11.50 9.89
C ARG A 6 5.85 -11.66 10.35
N GLU A 7 4.90 -11.54 9.43
CA GLU A 7 3.44 -11.62 9.67
C GLU A 7 2.92 -10.66 10.75
N HIS A 8 3.65 -9.59 11.03
CA HIS A 8 3.27 -8.56 12.00
C HIS A 8 3.33 -7.18 11.35
N PRO A 9 2.42 -6.89 10.40
CA PRO A 9 2.30 -5.55 9.86
C PRO A 9 1.92 -4.57 10.99
N PRO A 10 2.55 -3.38 11.05
CA PRO A 10 2.22 -2.41 12.09
C PRO A 10 0.81 -1.87 11.88
N ALA A 11 0.04 -1.69 12.96
CA ALA A 11 -1.28 -1.05 12.89
C ALA A 11 -1.19 0.47 12.60
N SER A 12 -0.05 1.09 12.95
CA SER A 12 0.21 2.49 12.66
C SER A 12 1.70 2.79 12.69
N PHE A 13 2.12 3.88 12.04
CA PHE A 13 3.49 4.39 12.10
C PHE A 13 3.49 5.91 12.17
N TRP A 14 4.58 6.48 12.70
CA TRP A 14 4.79 7.92 12.76
C TRP A 14 5.65 8.36 11.58
N MET A 15 5.28 9.47 10.95
CA MET A 15 6.02 10.05 9.84
C MET A 15 6.16 11.56 10.05
N LEU A 16 7.40 12.05 9.97
CA LEU A 16 7.67 13.48 9.89
C LEU A 16 7.38 13.96 8.47
N ASN A 17 6.48 14.93 8.34
CA ASN A 17 6.17 15.59 7.09
C ASN A 17 6.48 17.08 7.23
N THR A 18 7.58 17.50 6.61
CA THR A 18 8.18 18.84 6.76
C THR A 18 8.51 19.17 8.22
N ASP A 19 7.53 19.68 8.96
CA ASP A 19 7.62 20.18 10.33
C ASP A 19 6.63 19.49 11.28
N VAL A 20 5.71 18.67 10.76
CA VAL A 20 4.66 18.02 11.55
C VAL A 20 4.85 16.51 11.56
N ILE A 21 4.87 15.93 12.77
CA ILE A 21 4.82 14.48 12.97
C ILE A 21 3.36 14.04 12.92
N ASN A 22 3.03 13.18 11.96
CA ASN A 22 1.70 12.61 11.79
C ASN A 22 1.71 11.11 12.07
N ARG A 23 0.68 10.63 12.77
CA ARG A 23 0.42 9.20 12.91
C ARG A 23 -0.40 8.73 11.72
N PHE A 24 0.15 7.80 10.96
CA PHE A 24 -0.55 7.12 9.89
C PHE A 24 -1.08 5.79 10.40
N GLU A 25 -2.38 5.58 10.26
CA GLU A 25 -3.01 4.30 10.47
C GLU A 25 -2.82 3.43 9.23
N PHE A 26 -2.61 2.14 9.47
CA PHE A 26 -2.35 1.16 8.44
C PHE A 26 -3.35 0.02 8.59
N VAL A 27 -4.36 0.01 7.72
CA VAL A 27 -5.58 -0.79 7.89
C VAL A 27 -5.67 -1.82 6.79
N HIS A 28 -5.76 -3.10 7.18
CA HIS A 28 -6.05 -4.20 6.28
C HIS A 28 -7.49 -4.09 5.74
N ARG A 29 -7.68 -4.25 4.43
CA ARG A 29 -8.98 -4.13 3.77
C ARG A 29 -9.45 -5.41 3.07
N GLY A 30 -8.64 -6.46 3.09
CA GLY A 30 -8.94 -7.74 2.44
C GLY A 30 -8.00 -8.05 1.28
N GLU A 31 -8.42 -8.97 0.42
CA GLU A 31 -7.59 -9.52 -0.64
C GLU A 31 -8.18 -9.22 -2.01
N ALA A 32 -7.32 -9.14 -3.02
CA ALA A 32 -7.72 -8.97 -4.41
C ALA A 32 -6.69 -9.58 -5.36
N THR A 33 -7.14 -10.20 -6.45
CA THR A 33 -6.26 -10.64 -7.53
C THR A 33 -6.20 -9.56 -8.59
N LEU A 34 -5.03 -8.97 -8.81
CA LEU A 34 -4.81 -7.96 -9.84
C LEU A 34 -4.33 -8.60 -11.14
N LYS A 35 -4.90 -8.19 -12.27
CA LYS A 35 -4.33 -8.48 -13.59
C LYS A 35 -3.18 -7.52 -13.84
N THR A 36 -1.97 -8.05 -14.04
CA THR A 36 -0.76 -7.25 -14.27
C THR A 36 0.00 -7.79 -15.48
N PRO A 37 0.97 -7.04 -16.03
CA PRO A 37 1.86 -7.55 -17.08
C PRO A 37 2.70 -8.76 -16.67
N LEU A 38 2.87 -9.02 -15.37
CA LEU A 38 3.51 -10.22 -14.82
C LEU A 38 2.56 -11.43 -14.76
N GLY A 39 1.31 -11.25 -15.18
CA GLY A 39 0.21 -12.20 -14.99
C GLY A 39 -0.74 -11.81 -13.84
N PRO A 40 -1.72 -12.66 -13.52
CA PRO A 40 -2.57 -12.49 -12.35
C PRO A 40 -1.75 -12.59 -11.06
N LEU A 41 -1.83 -11.58 -10.20
CA LEU A 41 -1.14 -11.54 -8.91
C LEU A 41 -2.15 -11.47 -7.77
N PRO A 42 -2.20 -12.46 -6.87
CA PRO A 42 -2.88 -12.36 -5.59
C PRO A 42 -2.22 -11.26 -4.75
N THR A 43 -3.04 -10.38 -4.18
CA THR A 43 -2.58 -9.25 -3.37
C THR A 43 -3.43 -9.08 -2.12
N VAL A 44 -2.82 -8.44 -1.12
CA VAL A 44 -3.48 -8.01 0.11
C VAL A 44 -3.59 -6.49 0.06
N LEU A 45 -4.80 -5.96 0.25
CA LEU A 45 -5.09 -4.54 0.20
C LEU A 45 -4.93 -3.91 1.59
N TYR A 46 -4.11 -2.87 1.65
CA TYR A 46 -3.99 -2.00 2.80
C TYR A 46 -4.32 -0.56 2.44
N THR A 47 -4.87 0.17 3.41
CA THR A 47 -5.02 1.62 3.32
C THR A 47 -4.16 2.31 4.36
N SER A 48 -3.54 3.42 3.97
CA SER A 48 -2.83 4.33 4.87
C SER A 48 -3.42 5.73 4.80
N HIS A 49 -3.68 6.31 5.97
CA HIS A 49 -4.16 7.68 6.13
C HIS A 49 -3.81 8.18 7.54
N HIS A 50 -3.77 9.49 7.73
CA HIS A 50 -3.72 10.10 9.08
C HIS A 50 -5.06 10.75 9.40
N ALA A 51 -5.37 10.96 10.68
CA ALA A 51 -6.71 11.38 11.14
C ALA A 51 -7.23 12.70 10.52
N LYS A 52 -6.34 13.62 10.15
CA LYS A 52 -6.68 14.90 9.50
C LYS A 52 -6.53 14.88 7.97
N ALA A 53 -6.17 13.74 7.40
CA ALA A 53 -5.86 13.63 5.98
C ALA A 53 -7.13 13.68 5.13
N ARG A 54 -7.09 14.49 4.07
CA ARG A 54 -8.05 14.38 2.96
C ARG A 54 -7.67 13.31 1.94
N ARG A 55 -6.52 12.64 2.14
CA ARG A 55 -5.92 11.71 1.18
C ARG A 55 -5.74 10.35 1.83
N THR A 56 -6.12 9.30 1.10
CA THR A 56 -5.92 7.92 1.51
C THR A 56 -5.08 7.22 0.45
N THR A 57 -4.02 6.56 0.88
CA THR A 57 -3.19 5.73 0.02
C THR A 57 -3.67 4.28 0.11
N TYR A 58 -4.03 3.69 -1.02
CA TYR A 58 -4.38 2.29 -1.18
C TYR A 58 -3.19 1.54 -1.74
N MET A 59 -2.86 0.39 -1.16
CA MET A 59 -1.69 -0.42 -1.50
C MET A 59 -2.12 -1.87 -1.65
N TRP A 60 -1.99 -2.39 -2.87
CA TRP A 60 -2.16 -3.81 -3.16
C TRP A 60 -0.80 -4.47 -3.14
N LEU A 61 -0.49 -5.16 -2.05
CA LEU A 61 0.81 -5.78 -1.79
C LEU A 61 0.77 -7.24 -2.24
N ALA A 62 1.70 -7.68 -3.08
CA ALA A 62 1.76 -9.06 -3.56
C ALA A 62 2.65 -9.92 -2.66
N PRO A 63 2.13 -10.86 -1.85
CA PRO A 63 2.94 -11.68 -0.94
C PRO A 63 4.01 -12.50 -1.67
N SER A 64 3.69 -13.01 -2.87
CA SER A 64 4.63 -13.76 -3.71
C SER A 64 5.84 -12.93 -4.18
N LEU A 65 5.74 -11.60 -4.13
CA LEU A 65 6.82 -10.66 -4.45
C LEU A 65 7.34 -9.97 -3.19
N ASP A 66 7.41 -10.70 -2.08
CA ASP A 66 7.84 -10.21 -0.77
C ASP A 66 7.01 -9.02 -0.25
N TYR A 67 5.73 -8.97 -0.60
CA TYR A 67 4.80 -7.85 -0.33
C TYR A 67 5.09 -6.56 -1.11
N MET A 68 5.77 -6.63 -2.25
CA MET A 68 5.95 -5.47 -3.13
C MET A 68 4.60 -4.92 -3.63
N PRO A 69 4.43 -3.58 -3.72
CA PRO A 69 3.20 -3.00 -4.26
C PRO A 69 3.03 -3.37 -5.73
N ALA A 70 2.02 -4.19 -6.02
CA ALA A 70 1.58 -4.46 -7.39
C ALA A 70 0.79 -3.27 -7.95
N ARG A 71 0.07 -2.56 -7.08
CA ARG A 71 -0.58 -1.28 -7.36
C ARG A 71 -0.53 -0.40 -6.14
N LEU A 72 -0.35 0.90 -6.36
CA LEU A 72 -0.46 1.92 -5.32
C LEU A 72 -1.30 3.06 -5.87
N GLU A 73 -2.29 3.51 -5.11
CA GLU A 73 -3.12 4.64 -5.48
C GLU A 73 -3.21 5.63 -4.35
N GLN A 74 -3.23 6.91 -4.67
CA GLN A 74 -3.65 7.93 -3.73
C GLN A 74 -4.98 8.51 -4.19
N ARG A 75 -5.96 8.49 -3.29
CA ARG A 75 -7.30 9.04 -3.54
C ARG A 75 -7.58 10.20 -2.60
N ARG A 76 -8.38 11.15 -3.06
CA ARG A 76 -8.97 12.22 -2.26
C ARG A 76 -10.49 12.15 -2.45
N GLY A 77 -11.19 11.62 -1.46
CA GLY A 77 -12.58 11.19 -1.64
C GLY A 77 -12.67 10.16 -2.77
N ASP A 78 -13.56 10.40 -3.72
CA ASP A 78 -13.77 9.50 -4.87
C ASP A 78 -12.80 9.75 -6.03
N SER A 79 -11.98 10.80 -5.96
CA SER A 79 -11.02 11.13 -7.02
C SER A 79 -9.67 10.46 -6.79
N THR A 80 -9.20 9.69 -7.77
CA THR A 80 -7.82 9.18 -7.81
C THR A 80 -6.87 10.30 -8.24
N LEU A 81 -5.94 10.68 -7.36
CA LEU A 81 -4.92 11.68 -7.64
C LEU A 81 -3.81 11.10 -8.51
N PHE A 82 -3.35 9.90 -8.18
CA PHE A 82 -2.40 9.15 -9.00
C PHE A 82 -2.51 7.64 -8.73
N ALA A 83 -2.02 6.87 -9.68
CA ALA A 83 -1.87 5.42 -9.57
C ALA A 83 -0.51 4.99 -10.13
N LEU A 84 0.14 4.07 -9.43
CA LEU A 84 1.34 3.37 -9.87
C LEU A 84 0.98 1.90 -10.02
N ASN A 85 1.40 1.27 -11.11
CA ASN A 85 1.19 -0.14 -11.36
C ASN A 85 2.53 -0.81 -11.65
N ILE A 86 2.70 -2.04 -11.17
CA ILE A 86 3.87 -2.84 -11.45
C ILE A 86 3.86 -3.25 -12.93
N LEU A 87 4.98 -3.05 -13.61
CA LEU A 87 5.16 -3.42 -15.01
C LEU A 87 6.12 -4.60 -15.15
N SER A 88 7.22 -4.56 -14.39
CA SER A 88 8.20 -5.62 -14.32
C SER A 88 8.75 -5.73 -12.90
N TYR A 89 9.30 -6.89 -12.56
CA TYR A 89 9.93 -7.14 -11.28
C TYR A 89 11.12 -8.07 -11.49
N LYS A 90 12.25 -7.73 -10.89
CA LYS A 90 13.45 -8.56 -10.88
C LYS A 90 13.95 -8.65 -9.44
N ARG A 91 13.99 -9.87 -8.91
CA ARG A 91 14.62 -10.15 -7.62
C ARG A 91 16.14 -10.10 -7.82
N THR A 92 16.82 -9.36 -6.96
CA THR A 92 18.29 -9.22 -6.99
C THR A 92 18.90 -10.15 -5.96
#